data_AF-A0A960S1H0-F1
#
_entry.id   AF-A0A960S1H0-F1
#
_cell.length_a   1.000
_cell.length_b   1.000
_cell.length_c   1.000
_cell.angle_alpha   90.00
_cell.angle_beta   90.00
_cell.angle_gamma   90.00
#
_symmetry.space_group_name_H-M   'P 1'
#
loop_
_entity.id
_entity.type
_entity.pdbx_description
1 polymer ?
#
loop_
_entity_poly.entity_id
_entity_poly.type
_entity_poly.pdbx_seq_one_letter_code
_entity_poly.pdbx_strand_id
1 'polypeptide(L)'
;MQLKNETSNTLLFEERLGILVESETMLRETRRLEARLKKAQLKQRACMQDVDYRSNRSLDKTLFMSFENCHWITNHKNILIAGPTGTGKSYLGEALTHNACMKGNPSIMVQLSHFFEKLKAAKADGKYLKILADLSKYELVFFDDFGMYVLNTEHAK
;
A
#
# COMPACT_ATOMS: atom_id res chain seq x y z
N MET A 1 7.80 -24.75 10.70
CA MET A 1 7.23 -24.97 12.04
C MET A 1 6.98 -26.46 12.19
N GLN A 2 7.88 -27.17 12.88
CA GLN A 2 7.75 -28.61 13.12
C GLN A 2 6.87 -28.81 14.36
N LEU A 3 5.58 -29.12 14.16
CA LEU A 3 4.77 -29.71 15.21
C LEU A 3 5.02 -31.22 15.19
N LYS A 4 6.05 -31.66 15.93
CA LYS A 4 6.20 -33.07 16.30
C LYS A 4 5.16 -33.39 17.38
N ASN A 5 4.07 -34.00 16.92
CA ASN A 5 3.36 -35.14 17.50
C ASN A 5 3.66 -35.49 18.96
N GLU A 6 2.64 -35.26 19.80
CA GLU A 6 2.19 -36.21 20.85
C GLU A 6 0.70 -35.99 21.16
N THR A 7 0.17 -34.78 20.96
CA THR A 7 -1.26 -34.42 21.13
C THR A 7 -2.14 -34.63 19.88
N SER A 8 -1.59 -34.92 18.71
CA SER A 8 -2.40 -35.11 17.49
C SER A 8 -3.28 -36.37 17.51
N ASN A 9 -2.96 -37.34 18.38
CA ASN A 9 -3.70 -38.60 18.46
C ASN A 9 -4.85 -38.57 19.48
N THR A 10 -4.94 -37.53 20.32
CA THR A 10 -6.03 -37.31 21.29
C THR A 10 -7.15 -36.41 20.76
N LEU A 11 -6.93 -35.73 19.63
CA LEU A 11 -7.93 -34.88 18.99
C LEU A 11 -8.90 -35.72 18.15
N LEU A 12 -10.18 -35.38 18.20
CA LEU A 12 -11.19 -35.90 17.30
C LEU A 12 -10.86 -35.52 15.84
N PHE A 13 -11.38 -36.30 14.89
CA PHE A 13 -11.16 -36.03 13.46
C PHE A 13 -11.55 -34.61 13.07
N GLU A 14 -12.67 -34.11 13.60
CA GLU A 14 -13.19 -32.77 13.34
C GLU A 14 -12.23 -31.67 13.82
N GLU A 15 -11.60 -31.85 14.99
CA GLU A 15 -10.64 -30.90 15.54
C GLU A 15 -9.37 -30.84 14.68
N ARG A 16 -8.86 -31.99 14.24
CA ARG A 16 -7.72 -32.05 13.32
C ARG A 16 -8.05 -31.42 11.97
N LEU A 17 -9.25 -31.66 11.45
CA LEU A 17 -9.72 -31.04 10.22
C LEU A 17 -9.85 -29.52 10.37
N GLY A 18 -10.37 -29.05 11.49
CA GLY A 18 -10.45 -27.61 11.83
C GLY A 18 -9.09 -26.93 11.78
N ILE A 19 -8.07 -27.52 12.43
CA ILE A 19 -6.69 -27.01 12.42
C ILE A 19 -6.13 -26.95 10.99
N LEU A 20 -6.36 -28.00 10.19
CA LEU A 20 -5.90 -28.02 8.79
C LEU A 20 -6.56 -26.91 7.96
N VAL A 21 -7.87 -26.71 8.09
CA VAL A 21 -8.62 -25.66 7.38
C VAL A 21 -8.16 -24.27 7.80
N GLU A 22 -7.94 -24.05 9.09
CA GLU A 22 -7.42 -22.78 9.61
C GLU A 22 -6.02 -22.49 9.06
N SER A 23 -5.13 -23.49 9.08
CA SER A 23 -3.77 -23.36 8.56
C SER A 23 -3.73 -23.00 7.07
N GLU A 24 -4.55 -23.63 6.24
CA GLU A 24 -4.66 -23.31 4.81
C GLU A 24 -5.26 -21.91 4.60
N THR A 25 -6.22 -21.50 5.43
CA THR A 25 -6.81 -20.16 5.37
C THR A 25 -5.76 -19.09 5.66
N MET A 26 -5.00 -19.24 6.73
CA MET A 26 -3.89 -18.33 7.08
C MET A 26 -2.81 -18.29 5.99
N LEU A 27 -2.46 -19.43 5.39
CA LEU A 27 -1.50 -19.48 4.28
C LEU A 27 -2.01 -18.73 3.04
N ARG A 28 -3.30 -18.85 2.71
CA ARG A 28 -3.91 -18.12 1.61
C ARG A 28 -3.92 -16.62 1.85
N GLU A 29 -4.25 -16.18 3.07
CA GLU A 29 -4.22 -14.76 3.45
C GLU A 29 -2.80 -14.19 3.38
N THR A 30 -1.82 -14.91 3.90
CA THR A 30 -0.40 -14.55 3.83
C THR A 30 0.05 -14.38 2.37
N ARG A 31 -0.25 -15.36 1.50
CA ARG A 31 0.10 -15.27 0.07
C ARG A 31 -0.56 -14.08 -0.62
N ARG A 32 -1.82 -13.77 -0.28
CA ARG A 32 -2.53 -12.59 -0.82
C ARG A 32 -1.87 -11.28 -0.36
N LEU A 33 -1.50 -11.19 0.91
CA LEU A 33 -0.78 -10.04 1.46
C LEU A 33 0.59 -9.85 0.79
N GLU A 34 1.39 -10.90 0.71
CA GLU A 34 2.69 -10.88 0.03
C GLU A 34 2.58 -10.43 -1.42
N ALA A 35 1.56 -10.92 -2.14
CA ALA A 35 1.30 -10.50 -3.51
C ALA A 35 0.93 -9.01 -3.62
N ARG A 36 0.16 -8.47 -2.67
CA ARG A 36 -0.16 -7.02 -2.60
C ARG A 36 1.10 -6.21 -2.30
N LEU A 37 1.85 -6.58 -1.26
CA LEU A 37 3.08 -5.88 -0.87
C LEU A 37 4.13 -5.88 -1.98
N LYS A 38 4.28 -6.99 -2.71
CA LYS A 38 5.18 -7.07 -3.87
C LYS A 38 4.76 -6.12 -4.99
N LYS A 39 3.45 -5.95 -5.22
CA LYS A 39 2.91 -5.02 -6.22
C LYS A 39 2.94 -3.56 -5.77
N ALA A 40 3.07 -3.29 -4.47
CA ALA A 40 3.00 -1.94 -3.92
C ALA A 40 4.23 -1.07 -4.23
N GLN A 41 5.34 -1.67 -4.70
CA GLN A 41 6.57 -0.95 -5.08
C GLN A 41 7.17 -0.07 -3.97
N LEU A 42 7.03 -0.50 -2.71
CA LEU A 42 7.61 0.19 -1.56
C LEU A 42 9.14 0.13 -1.61
N LYS A 43 9.83 1.26 -1.40
CA LYS A 43 11.31 1.31 -1.40
C LYS A 43 11.87 0.92 -0.04
N GLN A 44 11.14 1.22 1.04
CA GLN A 44 11.53 0.90 2.41
C GLN A 44 10.44 0.09 3.12
N ARG A 45 10.80 -0.53 4.24
CA ARG A 45 9.84 -1.16 5.16
C ARG A 45 9.26 -0.10 6.09
N ALA A 46 8.48 0.84 5.53
CA ALA A 46 7.84 1.89 6.31
C ALA A 46 6.62 1.35 7.07
N CYS A 47 6.48 1.73 8.34
CA CYS A 47 5.41 1.27 9.21
C CYS A 47 4.76 2.46 9.91
N MET A 48 3.43 2.51 9.99
CA MET A 48 2.73 3.63 10.64
C MET A 48 3.08 3.76 12.14
N GLN A 49 3.38 2.64 12.79
CA GLN A 49 3.75 2.55 14.19
C GLN A 49 5.15 3.13 14.48
N ASP A 50 6.05 3.12 13.48
CA ASP A 50 7.44 3.60 13.60
C ASP A 50 7.60 5.09 13.24
N VAL A 51 6.49 5.77 12.96
CA VAL A 51 6.44 7.18 12.60
C VAL A 51 6.86 8.04 13.81
N ASP A 52 7.99 8.75 13.71
CA ASP A 52 8.49 9.64 14.77
C ASP A 52 7.73 10.98 14.89
N TYR A 53 6.75 11.07 15.78
CA TYR A 53 5.98 12.30 16.02
C TYR A 53 6.71 13.36 16.85
N ARG A 54 7.93 13.10 17.35
CA ARG A 54 8.71 14.05 18.15
C ARG A 54 9.53 15.01 17.31
N SER A 55 9.82 14.63 16.07
CA SER A 55 10.48 15.51 15.10
C SER A 55 9.66 16.78 14.87
N ASN A 56 10.32 17.91 14.60
CA ASN A 56 9.70 19.23 14.36
C ASN A 56 8.87 19.32 13.06
N ARG A 57 8.34 18.19 12.59
CA ARG A 57 7.36 18.12 11.52
C ARG A 57 6.00 18.35 12.17
N SER A 58 5.26 19.36 11.73
CA SER A 58 3.91 19.67 12.21
C SER A 58 2.90 18.58 11.79
N LEU A 59 3.13 17.33 12.18
CA LEU A 59 2.31 16.17 11.89
C LEU A 59 1.38 15.93 13.08
N ASP A 60 0.07 16.14 12.86
CA ASP A 60 -0.93 15.77 13.85
C ASP A 60 -1.00 14.25 13.99
N LYS A 61 -0.53 13.75 15.13
CA LYS A 61 -0.53 12.32 15.47
C LYS A 61 -1.94 11.73 15.48
N THR A 62 -2.92 12.46 16.02
CA THR A 62 -4.30 11.99 16.12
C THR A 62 -4.90 11.79 14.75
N LEU A 63 -4.72 12.78 13.86
CA LEU A 63 -5.17 12.70 12.48
C LEU A 63 -4.46 11.56 11.74
N PHE A 64 -3.13 11.44 11.85
CA PHE A 64 -2.40 10.42 11.10
C PHE A 64 -2.76 8.99 11.55
N MET A 65 -2.92 8.77 12.87
CA MET A 65 -3.38 7.48 13.38
C MET A 65 -4.82 7.15 12.97
N SER A 66 -5.67 8.16 12.75
CA SER A 66 -7.04 7.93 12.26
C SER A 66 -7.08 7.24 10.89
N PHE A 67 -5.99 7.32 10.11
CA PHE A 67 -5.86 6.66 8.80
C PHE A 67 -5.54 5.16 8.89
N GLU A 68 -5.19 4.63 10.06
CA GLU A 68 -4.82 3.22 10.25
C GLU A 68 -5.94 2.24 9.87
N ASN A 69 -7.19 2.66 10.06
CA ASN A 69 -8.37 1.84 9.73
C ASN A 69 -8.74 1.85 8.23
N CYS A 70 -8.07 2.66 7.41
CA CYS A 70 -8.33 2.81 5.97
C CYS A 70 -9.76 3.25 5.59
N HIS A 71 -10.60 3.74 6.51
CA HIS A 71 -11.95 4.23 6.18
C HIS A 71 -11.93 5.39 5.17
N TRP A 72 -10.83 6.17 5.12
CA TRP A 72 -10.66 7.22 4.15
C TRP A 72 -10.56 6.67 2.71
N ILE A 73 -10.03 5.46 2.52
CA ILE A 73 -9.97 4.78 1.21
C ILE A 73 -11.38 4.39 0.78
N THR A 74 -12.13 3.73 1.67
CA THR A 74 -13.52 3.30 1.39
C THR A 74 -14.47 4.48 1.18
N ASN A 75 -14.19 5.61 1.82
CA ASN A 75 -14.94 6.85 1.67
C ASN A 75 -14.44 7.74 0.52
N HIS A 76 -13.51 7.25 -0.31
CA HIS A 76 -12.92 7.96 -1.45
C HIS A 76 -12.39 9.37 -1.10
N LYS A 77 -11.73 9.49 0.06
CA LYS A 77 -11.08 10.73 0.50
C LYS A 77 -9.62 10.73 0.12
N ASN A 78 -9.14 11.83 -0.45
CA ASN A 78 -7.72 11.98 -0.81
C ASN A 78 -6.93 12.54 0.38
N ILE A 79 -5.70 12.08 0.55
CA ILE A 79 -4.75 12.62 1.52
C ILE A 79 -3.68 13.41 0.77
N LEU A 80 -3.47 14.66 1.18
CA LEU A 80 -2.36 15.48 0.72
C LEU A 80 -1.34 15.62 1.85
N ILE A 81 -0.12 15.18 1.60
CA ILE A 81 1.00 15.33 2.53
C ILE A 81 1.89 16.47 2.03
N ALA A 82 1.84 17.62 2.70
CA ALA A 82 2.60 18.80 2.35
C ALA A 82 3.67 19.10 3.42
N GLY A 83 4.81 19.65 2.99
CA GLY A 83 5.88 20.07 3.88
C GLY A 83 7.24 20.18 3.16
N PRO A 84 8.27 20.69 3.84
CA PRO A 84 9.62 20.81 3.29
C PRO A 84 10.20 19.49 2.79
N THR A 85 11.16 19.54 1.87
CA THR A 85 11.94 18.35 1.46
C THR A 85 12.68 17.76 2.66
N GLY A 86 12.82 16.43 2.71
CA GLY A 86 13.54 15.75 3.79
C GLY A 86 12.75 15.52 5.10
N THR A 87 11.48 15.93 5.19
CA THR A 87 10.64 15.68 6.39
C THR A 87 9.98 14.31 6.45
N GLY A 88 10.36 13.39 5.54
CA GLY A 88 9.85 12.02 5.51
C GLY A 88 8.48 11.84 4.86
N LYS A 89 8.06 12.74 3.96
CA LYS A 89 6.77 12.60 3.23
C LYS A 89 6.65 11.27 2.48
N SER A 90 7.70 10.86 1.77
CA SER A 90 7.76 9.57 1.08
C SER A 90 7.62 8.41 2.07
N TYR A 91 8.25 8.51 3.25
CA TYR A 91 8.09 7.50 4.32
C TYR A 91 6.63 7.42 4.81
N LEU A 92 5.98 8.56 5.03
CA LEU A 92 4.57 8.59 5.43
C LEU A 92 3.67 7.95 4.35
N GLY A 93 3.94 8.23 3.08
CA GLY A 93 3.26 7.61 1.94
C GLY A 93 3.45 6.10 1.88
N GLU A 94 4.68 5.62 2.05
CA GLU A 94 4.98 4.19 2.12
C GLU A 94 4.31 3.52 3.32
N ALA A 95 4.31 4.16 4.49
CA ALA A 95 3.68 3.64 5.70
C ALA A 95 2.16 3.48 5.52
N LEU A 96 1.49 4.48 4.92
CA LEU A 96 0.07 4.40 4.58
C LEU A 96 -0.22 3.32 3.54
N THR A 97 0.61 3.21 2.51
CA THR A 97 0.47 2.20 1.43
C THR A 97 0.68 0.78 1.96
N HIS A 98 1.67 0.59 2.84
CA HIS A 98 1.91 -0.66 3.54
C HIS A 98 0.72 -1.04 4.43
N ASN A 99 0.22 -0.11 5.24
CA ASN A 99 -0.94 -0.34 6.09
C ASN A 99 -2.20 -0.68 5.27
N ALA A 100 -2.44 0.02 4.16
CA ALA A 100 -3.54 -0.29 3.25
C ALA A 100 -3.46 -1.73 2.70
N CYS A 101 -2.26 -2.17 2.30
CA CYS A 101 -2.01 -3.55 1.87
C CYS A 101 -2.26 -4.58 2.97
N MET A 102 -1.87 -4.27 4.21
CA MET A 102 -2.14 -5.08 5.40
C MET A 102 -3.65 -5.20 5.67
N LYS A 103 -4.41 -4.12 5.46
CA LYS A 103 -5.86 -4.06 5.67
C LYS A 103 -6.71 -4.64 4.53
N GLY A 104 -6.09 -5.18 3.48
CA GLY A 104 -6.83 -5.81 2.40
C GLY A 104 -6.80 -5.04 1.07
N ASN A 105 -6.44 -3.75 1.11
CA ASN A 105 -6.63 -2.83 -0.01
C ASN A 105 -5.44 -2.91 -0.98
N PRO A 106 -5.63 -3.30 -2.25
CA PRO A 106 -4.56 -3.28 -3.25
C PRO A 106 -4.04 -1.85 -3.42
N SER A 107 -2.76 -1.63 -3.13
CA SER A 107 -2.17 -0.29 -3.13
C SER A 107 -0.86 -0.25 -3.91
N ILE A 108 -0.50 0.90 -4.45
CA ILE A 108 0.75 1.10 -5.20
C ILE A 108 1.36 2.48 -4.94
N MET A 109 2.69 2.51 -4.82
CA MET A 109 3.46 3.74 -4.84
C MET A 109 3.96 4.03 -6.26
N VAL A 110 3.77 5.26 -6.71
CA VAL A 110 4.11 5.71 -8.05
C VAL A 110 4.95 6.98 -7.94
N GLN A 111 6.14 6.96 -8.53
CA GLN A 111 6.93 8.18 -8.68
C GLN A 111 6.40 9.00 -9.85
N LEU A 112 5.91 10.21 -9.58
CA LEU A 112 5.10 10.95 -10.52
C LEU A 112 5.86 11.36 -11.79
N SER A 113 7.16 11.70 -11.67
CA SER A 113 8.03 12.01 -12.80
C SER A 113 8.13 10.85 -13.81
N HIS A 114 8.46 9.65 -13.32
CA HIS A 114 8.53 8.45 -14.16
C HIS A 114 7.17 8.08 -14.76
N PHE A 115 6.09 8.28 -14.00
CA PHE A 115 4.75 8.01 -14.48
C PHE A 115 4.36 8.91 -15.66
N PHE A 116 4.67 10.22 -15.60
CA PHE A 116 4.39 11.13 -16.72
C PHE A 116 5.19 10.80 -17.98
N GLU A 117 6.47 10.46 -17.84
CA GLU A 117 7.28 9.99 -18.99
C GLU A 117 6.67 8.75 -19.63
N LYS A 118 6.24 7.79 -18.81
CA LYS A 118 5.58 6.56 -19.27
C LYS A 118 4.26 6.86 -19.97
N LEU A 119 3.45 7.79 -19.43
CA LEU A 119 2.20 8.22 -20.07
C LEU A 119 2.45 8.91 -21.41
N LYS A 120 3.46 9.78 -21.49
CA LYS A 120 3.82 10.48 -22.73
C LYS A 120 4.23 9.50 -23.83
N ALA A 121 5.08 8.54 -23.53
CA ALA A 121 5.47 7.49 -24.46
C ALA A 121 4.26 6.61 -24.87
N ALA A 122 3.42 6.22 -23.91
CA ALA A 122 2.25 5.38 -24.16
C ALA A 122 1.17 6.06 -25.03
N LYS A 123 1.13 7.40 -25.07
CA LYS A 123 0.23 8.16 -25.93
C LYS A 123 0.61 8.03 -27.41
N ALA A 124 1.91 8.00 -27.72
CA ALA A 124 2.40 7.76 -29.08
C ALA A 124 2.16 6.30 -29.54
N ASP A 125 2.24 5.35 -28.61
CA ASP A 125 2.13 3.91 -28.86
C ASP A 125 0.70 3.33 -28.76
N GLY A 126 -0.31 4.15 -28.46
CA GLY A 126 -1.69 3.70 -28.23
C GLY A 126 -1.92 2.87 -26.95
N LYS A 127 -0.94 2.84 -26.03
CA LYS A 127 -1.00 2.06 -24.77
C LYS A 127 -1.54 2.86 -23.57
N TYR A 128 -1.89 4.12 -23.77
CA TYR A 128 -2.33 5.03 -22.72
C TYR A 128 -3.47 4.46 -21.86
N LEU A 129 -4.56 3.99 -22.50
CA LEU A 129 -5.71 3.42 -21.79
C LEU A 129 -5.36 2.16 -20.98
N LYS A 130 -4.38 1.37 -21.45
CA LYS A 130 -3.90 0.19 -20.72
C LYS A 130 -3.23 0.57 -19.40
N ILE A 131 -2.45 1.65 -19.38
CA ILE A 131 -1.81 2.14 -18.15
C ILE A 131 -2.87 2.59 -17.15
N LEU A 132 -3.89 3.33 -17.60
CA LEU A 132 -4.99 3.76 -16.73
C LEU A 132 -5.79 2.58 -16.19
N ALA A 133 -6.08 1.58 -17.04
CA ALA A 133 -6.78 0.36 -16.64
C ALA A 133 -5.95 -0.52 -15.68
N ASP A 134 -4.62 -0.47 -15.76
CA ASP A 134 -3.76 -1.14 -14.79
C ASP A 134 -3.76 -0.40 -13.46
N LEU A 135 -3.77 0.94 -13.47
CA LEU A 135 -3.81 1.76 -12.27
C LEU A 135 -5.15 1.69 -11.54
N SER A 136 -6.26 1.52 -12.27
CA SER A 136 -7.61 1.40 -11.69
C SER A 136 -7.85 0.10 -10.90
N LYS A 137 -6.89 -0.85 -10.93
CA LYS A 137 -6.94 -2.09 -10.13
C LYS A 137 -6.54 -1.86 -8.67
N TYR A 138 -5.99 -0.69 -8.35
CA TYR A 138 -5.55 -0.31 -7.02
C TYR A 138 -6.58 0.59 -6.37
N GLU A 139 -6.87 0.35 -5.10
CA GLU A 139 -7.76 1.17 -4.27
C GLU A 139 -7.02 2.39 -3.71
N LEU A 140 -5.70 2.30 -3.58
CA LEU A 140 -4.83 3.41 -3.20
C LEU A 140 -3.66 3.53 -4.18
N VAL A 141 -3.50 4.73 -4.73
CA VAL A 141 -2.33 5.13 -5.51
C VAL A 141 -1.66 6.29 -4.78
N PHE A 142 -0.46 6.05 -4.25
CA PHE A 142 0.36 7.12 -3.67
C PHE A 142 1.28 7.71 -4.74
N PHE A 143 1.09 9.00 -5.04
CA PHE A 143 1.96 9.72 -5.95
C PHE A 143 3.05 10.47 -5.17
N ASP A 144 4.30 10.04 -5.35
CA ASP A 144 5.47 10.72 -4.77
C ASP A 144 6.04 11.76 -5.74
N ASP A 145 6.75 12.76 -5.21
CA ASP A 145 7.35 13.89 -5.95
C ASP A 145 6.34 14.85 -6.62
N PHE A 146 5.11 14.92 -6.08
CA PHE A 146 4.11 15.90 -6.52
C PHE A 146 4.63 17.35 -6.32
N GLY A 147 4.79 18.10 -7.41
CA GLY A 147 5.29 19.49 -7.40
C GLY A 147 6.77 19.66 -7.74
N MET A 148 7.53 18.58 -7.92
CA MET A 148 8.92 18.64 -8.41
C MET A 148 9.01 18.63 -9.95
N TYR A 149 7.90 18.35 -10.63
CA TYR A 149 7.77 18.36 -12.08
C TYR A 149 6.91 19.55 -12.52
N VAL A 150 7.40 20.36 -13.47
CA VAL A 150 6.61 21.45 -14.05
C VAL A 150 5.49 20.82 -14.87
N LEU A 151 4.25 20.98 -14.40
CA LEU A 151 3.07 20.54 -15.15
C LEU A 151 2.89 21.46 -16.35
N ASN A 152 3.33 21.01 -17.52
CA ASN A 152 3.02 21.69 -18.77
C ASN A 152 1.54 21.50 -19.11
N THR A 153 0.97 22.45 -19.86
CA THR A 153 -0.44 22.50 -20.29
C THR A 153 -0.93 21.25 -21.04
N GLU A 154 -0.01 20.41 -21.55
CA GLU A 154 -0.34 19.11 -22.16
C GLU A 154 -0.82 18.04 -21.15
N HIS A 155 -0.56 18.21 -19.85
CA HIS A 155 -1.00 17.28 -18.79
C HIS A 155 -2.29 17.74 -18.09
N ALA A 156 -2.75 18.96 -18.37
CA ALA A 156 -3.90 19.60 -17.71
C ALA A 156 -5.22 19.46 -18.50
N LYS A 157 -5.20 18.78 -19.66
CA LYS A 157 -6.36 18.48 -20.51
C LYS A 157 -6.53 16.99 -20.65
#